data_AF-A0A843IYR3-F1
#
_entry.id   AF-A0A843IYR3-F1
#
_cell.length_a   1.000
_cell.length_b   1.000
_cell.length_c   1.000
_cell.angle_alpha   90.00
_cell.angle_beta   90.00
_cell.angle_gamma   90.00
#
_symmetry.space_group_name_H-M   'P 1'
#
loop_
_entity.id
_entity.type
_entity.pdbx_description
1 polymer ?
#
loop_
_entity_poly.entity_id
_entity_poly.type
_entity_poly.pdbx_seq_one_letter_code
_entity_poly.pdbx_strand_id
1 'polypeptide(L)'
;MGFFSDIKTATKNAADRADQELETQKLKSEINSLKSDTNKAYSEIGELYYQNVKDPNADFAGKSKELVDRIDANFAKIEDLEKQIEAIVAEHENNRETNRAEAAAEEERRKAEKAAAEAKKD
;
A
#
# COMPACT_ATOMS: atom_id res chain seq x y z
N MET A 1 37.50 8.47 -1.72
CA MET A 1 36.28 9.27 -1.54
C MET A 1 35.08 8.31 -1.39
N GLY A 2 34.85 7.73 -0.20
CA GLY A 2 33.80 6.70 0.00
C GLY A 2 32.65 7.15 0.89
N PHE A 3 32.96 7.88 1.97
CA PHE A 3 32.00 8.24 3.02
C PHE A 3 30.80 9.07 2.54
N PHE A 4 31.01 10.01 1.62
CA PHE A 4 29.92 10.84 1.05
C PHE A 4 28.99 10.06 0.12
N SER A 5 29.49 9.00 -0.52
CA SER A 5 28.67 8.14 -1.40
C SER A 5 27.74 7.26 -0.57
N ASP A 6 28.28 6.65 0.48
CA ASP A 6 27.54 5.75 1.38
C ASP A 6 26.42 6.51 2.12
N ILE A 7 26.68 7.75 2.56
CA ILE A 7 25.67 8.62 3.18
C ILE A 7 24.55 8.96 2.18
N LYS A 8 24.89 9.35 0.94
CA LYS A 8 23.89 9.74 -0.07
C LYS A 8 22.97 8.57 -0.44
N THR A 9 23.52 7.36 -0.53
CA THR A 9 22.75 6.13 -0.79
C THR A 9 21.85 5.77 0.39
N ALA A 10 22.34 5.88 1.63
CA ALA A 10 21.54 5.61 2.82
C ALA A 10 20.36 6.60 2.97
N THR A 11 20.59 7.89 2.71
CA THR A 11 19.54 8.92 2.78
C THR A 11 18.47 8.71 1.70
N LYS A 12 18.86 8.35 0.47
CA LYS A 12 17.91 8.07 -0.62
C LYS A 12 17.02 6.86 -0.28
N ASN A 13 17.61 5.78 0.19
CA ASN A 13 16.87 4.57 0.59
C ASN A 13 15.93 4.80 1.78
N ALA A 14 16.25 5.73 2.69
CA ALA A 14 15.40 6.05 3.82
C ALA A 14 14.20 6.94 3.42
N ALA A 15 14.41 7.91 2.53
CA ALA A 15 13.35 8.75 1.99
C ALA A 15 12.33 7.93 1.19
N ASP A 16 12.81 7.07 0.27
CA ASP A 16 11.95 6.22 -0.56
C ASP A 16 11.07 5.30 0.30
N ARG A 17 11.60 4.76 1.40
CA ARG A 17 10.82 3.93 2.34
C ARG A 17 9.74 4.71 3.09
N ALA A 18 10.05 5.93 3.52
CA ALA A 18 9.11 6.74 4.28
C ALA A 18 7.93 7.16 3.39
N ASP A 19 8.18 7.57 2.15
CA ASP A 19 7.14 7.96 1.21
C ASP A 19 6.21 6.78 0.86
N GLN A 20 6.77 5.58 0.68
CA GLN A 20 6.01 4.35 0.43
C GLN A 20 5.14 3.92 1.61
N GLU A 21 5.68 4.01 2.83
CA GLU A 21 4.93 3.68 4.03
C GLU A 21 3.78 4.67 4.25
N LEU A 22 4.00 5.94 3.94
CA LEU A 22 2.95 6.96 3.95
C LEU A 22 1.87 6.68 2.89
N GLU A 23 2.25 6.30 1.68
CA GLU A 23 1.31 5.94 0.62
C GLU A 23 0.45 4.73 1.02
N THR A 24 1.07 3.66 1.52
CA THR A 24 0.37 2.48 2.00
C THR A 24 -0.56 2.81 3.18
N GLN A 25 -0.12 3.67 4.11
CA GLN A 25 -0.95 4.10 5.24
C GLN A 25 -2.17 4.92 4.79
N LYS A 26 -2.05 5.76 3.77
CA LYS A 26 -3.20 6.48 3.18
C LYS A 26 -4.23 5.51 2.63
N LEU A 27 -3.79 4.53 1.83
CA LEU A 27 -4.67 3.51 1.26
C LEU A 27 -5.36 2.69 2.36
N LYS A 28 -4.63 2.29 3.40
CA LYS A 28 -5.20 1.59 4.57
C LYS A 28 -6.21 2.45 5.34
N SER A 29 -5.95 3.74 5.50
CA SER A 29 -6.87 4.67 6.13
C SER A 29 -8.18 4.78 5.33
N GLU A 30 -8.08 4.84 4.01
CA GLU A 30 -9.25 4.85 3.12
C GLU A 30 -10.05 3.55 3.21
N ILE A 31 -9.39 2.39 3.20
CA ILE A 31 -10.03 1.08 3.45
C ILE A 31 -10.78 1.08 4.78
N ASN A 32 -10.18 1.58 5.85
CA ASN A 32 -10.82 1.64 7.16
C ASN A 32 -12.05 2.56 7.17
N SER A 33 -11.98 3.68 6.44
CA SER A 33 -13.12 4.58 6.25
C SER A 33 -14.26 3.86 5.53
N LEU A 34 -13.97 3.17 4.41
CA LEU A 34 -14.96 2.41 3.66
C LEU A 34 -15.58 1.27 4.48
N LYS A 35 -14.78 0.55 5.28
CA LYS A 35 -15.27 -0.49 6.20
C LYS A 35 -16.21 0.09 7.26
N SER A 36 -15.88 1.26 7.82
CA SER A 36 -16.75 1.98 8.75
C SER A 36 -18.06 2.40 8.08
N ASP A 37 -17.98 2.89 6.85
CA ASP A 37 -19.14 3.30 6.07
C ASP A 37 -20.08 2.14 5.75
N THR A 38 -19.53 0.99 5.34
CA THR A 38 -20.26 -0.26 5.14
C THR A 38 -20.98 -0.73 6.41
N ASN A 39 -20.32 -0.66 7.58
CA ASN A 39 -20.94 -1.02 8.85
C ASN A 39 -22.10 -0.08 9.23
N LYS A 40 -22.00 1.20 8.88
CA LYS A 40 -23.12 2.15 9.07
C LYS A 40 -24.28 1.79 8.15
N ALA A 41 -24.02 1.53 6.87
CA ALA A 41 -25.05 1.13 5.92
C ALA A 41 -25.77 -0.17 6.37
N TYR A 42 -25.05 -1.16 6.90
CA TYR A 42 -25.68 -2.35 7.50
C TYR A 42 -26.58 -2.01 8.69
N SER A 43 -26.14 -1.12 9.58
CA SER A 43 -26.97 -0.66 10.71
C SER A 43 -28.23 0.05 10.22
N GLU A 44 -28.11 0.93 9.21
CA GLU A 44 -29.22 1.65 8.61
C GLU A 44 -30.24 0.69 7.94
N ILE A 45 -29.79 -0.39 7.29
CA ILE A 45 -30.68 -1.44 6.77
C ILE A 45 -31.47 -2.08 7.91
N GLY A 46 -30.82 -2.39 9.04
CA GLY A 46 -31.49 -2.96 10.22
C GLY A 46 -32.56 -2.02 10.78
N GLU A 47 -32.27 -0.72 10.86
CA GLU A 47 -33.23 0.31 11.28
C GLU A 47 -34.40 0.42 10.30
N LEU A 48 -34.13 0.45 9.00
CA LEU A 48 -35.16 0.47 7.96
C LEU A 48 -36.06 -0.76 8.05
N TYR A 49 -35.49 -1.93 8.30
CA TYR A 49 -36.26 -3.16 8.46
C TYR A 49 -37.19 -3.09 9.67
N TYR A 50 -36.69 -2.61 10.80
CA TYR A 50 -37.50 -2.39 11.99
C TYR A 50 -38.66 -1.43 11.72
N GLN A 51 -38.43 -0.31 11.03
CA GLN A 51 -39.49 0.64 10.68
C GLN A 51 -40.52 0.01 9.74
N ASN A 52 -40.08 -0.79 8.76
CA ASN A 52 -40.97 -1.48 7.83
C ASN A 52 -41.88 -2.51 8.51
N VAL A 53 -41.38 -3.19 9.55
CA VAL A 53 -42.21 -4.10 10.36
C VAL A 53 -43.27 -3.33 11.14
N LYS A 54 -42.96 -2.10 11.60
CA LYS A 54 -43.88 -1.24 12.35
C LYS A 54 -44.91 -0.52 11.47
N ASP A 55 -44.49 -0.10 10.28
CA ASP A 55 -45.32 0.59 9.28
C ASP A 55 -45.09 -0.05 7.90
N PRO A 56 -46.02 -0.88 7.41
CA PRO A 56 -45.92 -1.54 6.11
C PRO A 56 -45.90 -0.59 4.91
N ASN A 57 -46.21 0.69 5.10
CA ASN A 57 -46.11 1.71 4.05
C ASN A 57 -44.72 2.38 3.99
N ALA A 58 -43.79 2.00 4.87
CA ALA A 58 -42.43 2.48 4.80
C ALA A 58 -41.78 2.03 3.48
N ASP A 59 -41.10 2.97 2.80
CA ASP A 59 -40.32 2.65 1.60
C ASP A 59 -39.02 1.92 1.98
N PHE A 60 -39.15 0.64 2.33
CA PHE A 60 -38.03 -0.23 2.64
C PHE A 60 -37.27 -0.62 1.38
N ALA A 61 -37.97 -1.00 0.33
CA ALA A 61 -37.36 -1.56 -0.87
C ALA A 61 -36.47 -0.54 -1.59
N GLY A 62 -36.90 0.72 -1.73
CA GLY A 62 -36.11 1.77 -2.36
C GLY A 62 -34.86 2.08 -1.54
N LYS A 63 -35.04 2.43 -0.26
CA LYS A 63 -33.95 2.85 0.63
C LYS A 63 -32.94 1.74 0.92
N SER A 64 -33.39 0.50 1.09
CA SER A 64 -32.48 -0.63 1.31
C SER A 64 -31.64 -0.93 0.07
N LYS A 65 -32.20 -0.78 -1.14
CA LYS A 65 -31.45 -0.95 -2.37
C LYS A 65 -30.31 0.06 -2.49
N GLU A 66 -30.55 1.33 -2.20
CA GLU A 66 -29.50 2.36 -2.22
C GLU A 66 -28.35 2.04 -1.25
N LEU A 67 -28.68 1.51 -0.06
CA LEU A 67 -27.69 1.08 0.92
C LEU A 67 -26.91 -0.16 0.46
N VAL A 68 -27.57 -1.12 -0.18
CA VAL A 68 -26.90 -2.30 -0.75
C VAL A 68 -25.97 -1.90 -1.89
N ASP A 69 -26.43 -1.06 -2.81
CA ASP A 69 -25.61 -0.55 -3.93
C ASP A 69 -24.36 0.20 -3.40
N ARG A 70 -24.50 0.95 -2.31
CA ARG A 70 -23.38 1.62 -1.62
C ARG A 70 -22.42 0.63 -0.98
N ILE A 71 -22.92 -0.43 -0.34
CA ILE A 71 -22.11 -1.49 0.26
C ILE A 71 -21.28 -2.20 -0.83
N ASP A 72 -21.90 -2.55 -1.95
CA ASP A 72 -21.24 -3.21 -3.08
C ASP A 72 -20.15 -2.31 -3.68
N ALA A 73 -20.44 -1.02 -3.85
CA ALA A 73 -19.45 -0.03 -4.31
C ALA A 73 -18.27 0.10 -3.33
N ASN A 74 -18.54 0.10 -2.02
CA ASN A 74 -17.49 0.14 -1.00
C ASN A 74 -16.61 -1.12 -1.05
N PHE A 75 -17.20 -2.31 -1.22
CA PHE A 75 -16.43 -3.56 -1.35
C PHE A 75 -15.56 -3.59 -2.60
N ALA A 76 -16.10 -3.20 -3.75
CA ALA A 76 -15.33 -3.13 -5.00
C ALA A 76 -14.13 -2.19 -4.85
N LYS A 77 -14.33 -1.05 -4.18
CA LYS A 77 -13.26 -0.08 -3.92
C LYS A 77 -12.22 -0.59 -2.91
N ILE A 78 -12.65 -1.31 -1.87
CA ILE A 78 -11.72 -1.96 -0.93
C ILE A 78 -10.83 -2.97 -1.66
N GLU A 79 -11.40 -3.82 -2.52
CA GLU A 79 -10.64 -4.80 -3.28
C GLU A 79 -9.60 -4.14 -4.20
N ASP A 80 -9.96 -3.05 -4.86
CA ASP A 80 -9.02 -2.28 -5.70
C ASP A 80 -7.89 -1.67 -4.87
N LEU A 81 -8.19 -1.06 -3.72
CA LEU A 81 -7.18 -0.49 -2.81
C LEU A 81 -6.26 -1.58 -2.23
N GLU A 82 -6.79 -2.77 -1.92
CA GLU A 82 -5.99 -3.91 -1.45
C GLU A 82 -5.02 -4.37 -2.55
N LYS A 83 -5.44 -4.44 -3.82
CA LYS A 83 -4.56 -4.73 -4.96
C LYS A 83 -3.49 -3.66 -5.16
N GLN A 84 -3.81 -2.39 -4.98
CA GLN A 84 -2.82 -1.30 -5.06
C GLN A 84 -1.74 -1.45 -3.97
N ILE A 85 -2.13 -1.79 -2.74
CA ILE A 85 -1.17 -2.06 -1.65
C ILE A 85 -0.28 -3.26 -2.01
N GLU A 86 -0.86 -4.36 -2.50
CA GLU A 86 -0.09 -5.54 -2.92
C GLU A 86 0.92 -5.21 -4.02
N ALA A 87 0.52 -4.39 -5.00
CA ALA A 87 1.41 -3.95 -6.07
C ALA A 87 2.59 -3.11 -5.54
N ILE A 88 2.35 -2.16 -4.63
CA ILE A 88 3.40 -1.36 -3.98
C ILE A 88 4.37 -2.25 -3.20
N VAL A 89 3.84 -3.22 -2.46
CA VAL A 89 4.66 -4.15 -1.67
C VAL A 89 5.53 -5.02 -2.59
N ALA A 90 4.94 -5.58 -3.66
CA ALA A 90 5.66 -6.43 -4.61
C ALA A 90 6.74 -5.66 -5.38
N GLU A 91 6.45 -4.44 -5.83
CA GLU A 91 7.43 -3.57 -6.49
C GLU A 91 8.62 -3.30 -5.57
N HIS A 92 8.36 -3.05 -4.30
CA HIS A 92 9.39 -2.78 -3.33
C HIS A 92 10.24 -4.02 -2.98
N GLU A 93 9.64 -5.22 -2.92
CA GLU A 93 10.41 -6.45 -2.77
C GLU A 93 11.37 -6.66 -3.96
N ASN A 94 10.90 -6.42 -5.17
CA ASN A 94 11.71 -6.50 -6.39
C ASN A 94 12.85 -5.45 -6.41
N ASN A 95 12.53 -4.19 -6.06
CA ASN A 95 13.53 -3.13 -5.95
C ASN A 95 14.59 -3.44 -4.88
N ARG A 96 14.21 -4.07 -3.76
CA ARG A 96 15.17 -4.50 -2.73
C ARG A 96 16.10 -5.58 -3.24
N GLU A 97 15.60 -6.55 -4.00
CA GLU A 97 16.42 -7.61 -4.57
C GLU A 97 17.40 -7.05 -5.61
N THR A 98 16.90 -6.17 -6.49
CA THR A 98 17.71 -5.47 -7.50
C THR A 98 18.81 -4.63 -6.84
N ASN A 99 18.46 -3.79 -5.87
CA ASN A 99 19.43 -2.96 -5.16
C ASN A 99 20.49 -3.78 -4.40
N ARG A 100 20.12 -4.95 -3.86
CA ARG A 100 21.08 -5.86 -3.22
C ARG A 100 22.04 -6.49 -4.24
N ALA A 101 21.53 -6.92 -5.39
CA ALA A 101 22.34 -7.47 -6.45
C ALA A 101 23.32 -6.42 -7.02
N GLU A 102 22.86 -5.18 -7.22
CA GLU A 102 23.70 -4.07 -7.65
C GLU A 102 24.79 -3.75 -6.63
N ALA A 103 24.44 -3.67 -5.34
CA ALA A 103 25.42 -3.41 -4.29
C ALA A 103 26.49 -4.51 -4.20
N ALA A 104 26.10 -5.78 -4.34
CA ALA A 104 27.04 -6.91 -4.37
C ALA A 104 27.96 -6.84 -5.58
N ALA A 105 27.43 -6.57 -6.77
CA ALA A 105 28.22 -6.43 -8.00
C ALA A 105 29.18 -5.24 -7.94
N GLU A 106 28.76 -4.11 -7.37
CA GLU A 106 29.63 -2.95 -7.18
C GLU A 106 30.73 -3.22 -6.14
N GLU A 107 30.43 -3.95 -5.06
CA GLU A 107 31.44 -4.37 -4.11
C GLU A 107 32.49 -5.30 -4.75
N GLU A 108 32.06 -6.26 -5.57
CA GLU A 108 32.97 -7.13 -6.33
C GLU A 108 33.83 -6.35 -7.32
N ARG A 109 33.26 -5.42 -8.07
CA ARG A 109 34.02 -4.52 -8.97
C ARG A 109 35.04 -3.71 -8.19
N ARG A 110 34.66 -3.15 -7.04
CA ARG A 110 35.58 -2.37 -6.19
C ARG A 110 36.71 -3.22 -5.62
N LYS A 111 36.45 -4.50 -5.30
CA LYS A 111 37.50 -5.45 -4.88
C LYS A 111 38.45 -5.77 -6.04
N ALA A 112 37.92 -6.04 -7.24
CA ALA A 112 38.70 -6.31 -8.43
C ALA A 112 39.57 -5.12 -8.85
N GLU A 113 39.03 -3.89 -8.82
CA GLU A 113 39.77 -2.67 -9.12
C GLU A 113 40.91 -2.42 -8.12
N LYS A 114 40.67 -2.66 -6.82
CA LYS A 114 41.72 -2.55 -5.80
C LYS A 114 42.82 -3.57 -6.02
N ALA A 115 42.48 -4.84 -6.27
CA ALA A 115 43.46 -5.89 -6.53
C ALA A 115 44.29 -5.59 -7.79
N ALA A 116 43.65 -5.09 -8.86
CA ALA A 116 44.35 -4.70 -10.09
C ALA A 116 45.24 -3.45 -9.91
N ALA A 117 44.86 -2.52 -9.03
CA ALA A 117 45.67 -1.35 -8.70
C ALA A 117 46.88 -1.68 -7.82
N GLU A 118 46.74 -2.68 -6.92
CA GLU A 118 47.85 -3.21 -6.12
C GLU A 118 48.85 -3.96 -6.99
N ALA A 119 48.38 -4.83 -7.90
CA ALA A 119 49.24 -5.59 -8.82
C ALA A 119 50.00 -4.73 -9.85
N LYS A 120 49.64 -3.46 -10.04
CA LYS A 120 50.35 -2.50 -10.92
C LYS A 120 51.38 -1.64 -10.18
N LYS A 121 51.48 -1.75 -8.86
CA LYS A 121 52.44 -1.00 -8.03
C LYS A 121 53.68 -1.80 -7.65
N ASP A 122 53.67 -3.11 -7.90
CA ASP A 122 54.82 -4.01 -7.85
C ASP A 122 55.48 -4.12 -9.24
#